data_AF-A0A645IV58-F1
#
_entry.id   AF-A0A645IV58-F1
#
_cell.length_a   1.000
_cell.length_b   1.000
_cell.length_c   1.000
_cell.angle_alpha   90.00
_cell.angle_beta   90.00
_cell.angle_gamma   90.00
#
_symmetry.space_group_name_H-M   'P 1'
#
loop_
_entity.id
_entity.type
_entity.pdbx_description
1 polymer ?
#
loop_
_entity_poly.entity_id
_entity_poly.type
_entity_poly.pdbx_seq_one_letter_code
_entity_poly.pdbx_strand_id
1 'polypeptide(L)'
;MRLYREARAHDQVLRYVGTVESDGSCHVELGLYDANHAFARAKGTDNVVAFTTDRYRNQPLVIRGPGAGPEVTAGGVFADLLRLSAYLGARLS
;
A
#
# COMPACT_ATOMS: atom_id res chain seq x y z
N MET A 1 14.24 -1.24 -20.56
CA MET A 1 13.79 -2.53 -21.15
C MET A 1 14.57 -3.75 -20.66
N ARG A 2 15.86 -3.65 -20.30
CA ARG A 2 16.66 -4.80 -19.83
C ARG A 2 16.16 -5.41 -18.51
N LEU A 3 15.99 -4.60 -17.46
CA LEU A 3 15.47 -5.03 -16.15
C LEU A 3 14.10 -5.71 -16.21
N TYR A 4 13.18 -5.22 -17.04
CA TYR A 4 11.88 -5.85 -17.22
C TYR A 4 11.98 -7.24 -17.87
N ARG A 5 12.89 -7.41 -18.84
CA ARG A 5 13.12 -8.71 -19.49
C ARG A 5 13.80 -9.70 -18.55
N GLU A 6 14.77 -9.23 -17.75
CA GLU A 6 15.43 -10.02 -16.71
C GLU A 6 14.42 -10.46 -15.64
N ALA A 7 13.59 -9.55 -15.14
CA ALA A 7 12.50 -9.88 -14.20
C ALA A 7 11.62 -11.01 -14.75
N ARG A 8 11.16 -10.87 -16.00
CA ARG A 8 10.30 -11.86 -16.64
C ARG A 8 11.00 -13.21 -16.85
N ALA A 9 12.31 -13.20 -17.11
CA ALA A 9 13.09 -14.43 -17.25
C ALA A 9 13.24 -15.19 -15.93
N HIS A 10 13.10 -14.50 -14.79
CA HIS A 10 13.17 -15.07 -13.44
C HIS A 10 11.81 -15.22 -12.76
N ASP A 11 10.69 -15.18 -13.51
CA ASP A 11 9.31 -15.21 -13.00
C ASP A 11 9.02 -14.14 -11.92
N GLN A 12 9.64 -12.97 -12.11
CA GLN A 12 9.50 -11.80 -11.26
C GLN A 12 8.78 -10.68 -12.00
N VAL A 13 8.22 -9.76 -11.22
CA VAL A 13 7.63 -8.54 -11.69
C VAL A 13 8.33 -7.33 -11.09
N LEU A 14 8.43 -6.29 -11.91
CA LEU A 14 8.99 -5.02 -11.52
C LEU A 14 7.90 -4.14 -10.89
N ARG A 15 8.17 -3.57 -9.72
CA ARG A 15 7.22 -2.67 -9.01
C ARG A 15 7.97 -1.47 -8.44
N TYR A 16 7.32 -0.31 -8.48
CA TYR A 16 7.81 0.88 -7.80
C TYR A 16 7.23 0.89 -6.39
N VAL A 17 8.08 0.78 -5.37
CA VAL A 17 7.66 0.56 -3.99
C VAL A 17 8.32 1.58 -3.09
N GLY A 18 7.52 2.18 -2.22
CA GLY A 18 7.99 2.95 -1.08
C GLY A 18 7.97 2.07 0.18
N THR A 19 9.04 2.12 0.94
CA THR A 19 9.19 1.40 2.21
C THR A 19 9.41 2.40 3.33
N VAL A 20 8.78 2.14 4.47
CA VAL A 20 8.99 2.87 5.71
C VAL A 20 9.49 1.87 6.75
N GLU A 21 10.69 2.09 7.25
CA GLU A 21 11.31 1.26 8.27
C GLU A 21 10.85 1.66 9.68
N SER A 22 11.05 0.78 10.66
CA SER A 22 10.64 1.03 12.05
C SER A 22 11.35 2.21 12.71
N ASP A 23 12.53 2.58 12.20
CA ASP A 23 13.28 3.76 12.65
C ASP A 23 12.79 5.08 12.03
N GLY A 24 11.76 5.02 11.17
CA GLY A 24 11.19 6.15 10.46
C GLY A 24 11.90 6.50 9.15
N SER A 25 12.98 5.77 8.78
CA SER A 25 13.61 5.97 7.48
C SER A 25 12.67 5.54 6.35
N CYS A 26 12.70 6.30 5.26
CA CYS A 26 11.82 6.10 4.11
C CYS A 26 12.67 6.03 2.85
N HIS A 27 12.40 5.03 2.00
CA HIS A 27 13.06 4.90 0.71
C HIS A 27 12.05 4.49 -0.37
N VAL A 28 12.35 4.86 -1.61
CA VAL A 28 11.51 4.52 -2.76
C VAL A 28 12.41 3.99 -3.86
N GLU A 29 12.09 2.80 -4.36
CA GLU A 29 12.90 2.13 -5.36
C GLU A 29 12.07 1.32 -6.36
N LEU A 30 12.73 0.95 -7.45
CA LEU A 30 12.20 0.02 -8.42
C LEU A 30 12.68 -1.39 -8.07
N GLY A 31 11.82 -2.15 -7.38
CA GLY A 31 12.11 -3.48 -6.87
C GLY A 31 11.63 -4.62 -7.78
N LEU A 32 12.30 -5.77 -7.66
CA LEU A 32 11.92 -7.04 -8.28
C LEU A 32 11.21 -7.91 -7.24
N TYR A 33 10.02 -8.41 -7.57
CA TYR A 33 9.23 -9.25 -6.68
C TYR A 33 8.83 -10.53 -7.38
N ASP A 34 8.84 -11.65 -6.66
CA ASP A 34 8.32 -12.94 -7.14
C ASP A 34 6.88 -12.81 -7.63
N ALA A 35 6.50 -13.55 -8.67
CA ALA A 35 5.13 -13.56 -9.20
C ALA A 35 4.06 -13.89 -8.14
N ASN A 36 4.41 -14.62 -7.08
CA ASN A 36 3.51 -14.95 -5.98
C ASN A 36 3.47 -13.88 -4.87
N HIS A 37 4.32 -12.86 -4.94
CA HIS A 37 4.37 -11.80 -3.93
C HIS A 37 3.08 -10.97 -3.91
N ALA A 38 2.73 -10.41 -2.74
CA ALA A 38 1.54 -9.58 -2.57
C ALA A 38 1.48 -8.38 -3.53
N PHE A 39 2.64 -7.80 -3.84
CA PHE A 39 2.79 -6.68 -4.79
C PHE A 39 2.67 -7.11 -6.26
N ALA A 40 2.93 -8.39 -6.56
CA ALA A 40 2.79 -8.89 -7.93
C ALA A 40 1.33 -8.99 -8.36
N ARG A 41 0.47 -9.31 -7.39
CA ARG A 41 -0.97 -9.50 -7.58
C ARG A 41 -1.76 -8.19 -7.75
N ALA A 42 -1.16 -7.00 -7.63
CA ALA A 42 -1.84 -5.72 -7.90
C ALA A 42 -2.27 -5.63 -9.37
N LYS A 43 -3.52 -5.27 -9.65
CA LYS A 43 -4.05 -5.13 -11.02
C LYS A 43 -4.48 -3.69 -11.29
N GLY A 44 -4.19 -3.19 -12.49
CA GLY A 44 -4.61 -1.85 -12.91
C GLY A 44 -4.06 -0.74 -12.01
N THR A 45 -4.94 0.02 -11.38
CA THR A 45 -4.63 1.15 -10.48
C THR A 45 -4.74 0.78 -9.00
N ASP A 46 -4.76 -0.51 -8.66
CA ASP A 46 -4.77 -0.96 -7.27
C ASP A 46 -3.52 -0.48 -6.52
N ASN A 47 -3.72 0.15 -5.37
CA ASN A 47 -2.65 0.36 -4.40
C ASN A 47 -2.57 -0.85 -3.46
N VAL A 48 -1.36 -1.25 -3.13
CA VAL A 48 -1.09 -2.32 -2.17
C VAL A 48 -0.14 -1.80 -1.11
N VAL A 49 -0.50 -1.98 0.15
CA VAL A 49 0.34 -1.65 1.31
C VAL A 49 0.48 -2.92 2.15
N ALA A 50 1.70 -3.29 2.49
CA ALA A 50 1.99 -4.43 3.35
C ALA A 50 2.60 -3.95 4.66
N PHE A 51 2.04 -4.40 5.78
CA PHE A 51 2.53 -4.10 7.12
C PHE A 51 3.18 -5.34 7.72
N THR A 52 4.46 -5.21 8.05
CA THR A 52 5.20 -6.21 8.80
C THR A 52 5.41 -5.69 10.22
N THR A 53 4.95 -6.45 11.20
CA THR A 53 5.08 -6.10 12.64
C THR A 53 5.42 -7.36 13.43
N ASP A 54 5.78 -7.23 14.71
CA ASP A 54 6.07 -8.38 15.58
C ASP A 54 4.94 -9.41 15.60
N ARG A 55 3.69 -8.93 15.55
CA ARG A 55 2.49 -9.78 15.50
C ARG A 55 2.28 -10.42 14.13
N TYR A 56 2.70 -9.76 13.06
CA TYR A 56 2.54 -10.19 11.66
C TYR A 56 3.88 -10.49 10.98
N ARG A 57 4.82 -11.11 11.70
CA ARG A 57 6.19 -11.32 11.21
C ARG A 57 6.31 -12.32 10.07
N ASN A 58 5.50 -13.40 10.10
CA ASN A 58 5.59 -14.50 9.13
C ASN A 58 4.65 -14.29 7.94
N GLN A 59 3.56 -13.55 8.14
CA GLN A 59 2.56 -13.27 7.13
C GLN A 59 2.13 -11.82 7.29
N PRO A 60 2.75 -10.90 6.51
CA PRO A 60 2.45 -9.48 6.57
C PRO A 60 0.97 -9.21 6.33
N LEU A 61 0.43 -8.19 7.01
CA LEU A 61 -0.93 -7.72 6.77
C LEU A 61 -0.95 -6.92 5.47
N VAL A 62 -1.62 -7.45 4.46
CA VAL A 62 -1.71 -6.82 3.13
C VAL A 62 -3.06 -6.12 2.98
N ILE A 63 -3.03 -4.81 2.80
CA ILE A 63 -4.18 -4.00 2.43
C ILE A 63 -4.11 -3.71 0.93
N ARG A 64 -5.20 -3.99 0.22
CA ARG A 64 -5.33 -3.71 -1.21
C ARG A 64 -6.66 -3.03 -1.48
N GLY A 65 -6.65 -2.06 -2.38
CA GLY A 65 -7.85 -1.50 -2.97
C GLY A 65 -7.53 -0.60 -4.15
N PRO A 66 -8.55 -0.11 -4.86
CA PRO A 66 -8.37 0.88 -5.91
C PRO A 66 -7.64 2.10 -5.33
N GLY A 67 -6.49 2.43 -5.91
CA GLY A 67 -5.57 3.39 -5.33
C GLY A 67 -5.98 4.85 -5.52
N ALA A 68 -6.59 5.14 -6.66
CA ALA A 68 -7.05 6.48 -7.02
C ALA A 68 -8.30 6.36 -7.89
N GLY A 69 -9.33 7.08 -7.50
CA GLY A 69 -10.60 7.23 -8.19
C GLY A 69 -11.41 8.32 -7.49
N PRO A 70 -12.15 9.18 -8.21
CA PRO A 70 -12.88 10.30 -7.62
C PRO A 70 -13.74 9.88 -6.42
N GLU A 71 -14.38 8.71 -6.51
CA GLU A 71 -15.24 8.15 -5.48
C GLU A 71 -14.47 7.66 -4.23
N VAL A 72 -13.28 7.08 -4.41
CA VAL A 72 -12.46 6.56 -3.29
C VAL A 72 -11.83 7.72 -2.51
N THR A 73 -11.39 8.77 -3.21
CA THR A 73 -10.89 10.00 -2.60
C THR A 73 -12.01 10.74 -1.86
N ALA A 74 -13.21 10.85 -2.44
CA ALA A 74 -14.36 11.45 -1.78
C ALA A 74 -14.77 10.68 -0.51
N GLY A 75 -14.73 9.35 -0.55
CA GLY A 75 -14.97 8.50 0.62
C GLY A 75 -13.97 8.74 1.75
N GLY A 76 -12.68 8.89 1.43
CA GLY A 76 -11.64 9.23 2.41
C GLY A 76 -11.91 10.56 3.11
N VAL A 77 -12.18 11.62 2.34
CA VAL A 77 -12.50 12.94 2.90
C VAL A 77 -13.78 12.92 3.73
N PHE A 78 -14.82 12.20 3.30
CA PHE A 78 -16.06 12.08 4.06
C PHE A 78 -15.86 11.33 5.38
N ALA A 79 -15.04 10.28 5.40
CA ALA A 79 -14.69 9.57 6.63
C ALA A 79 -13.95 10.48 7.62
N ASP A 80 -13.06 11.34 7.14
CA ASP A 80 -12.37 12.32 7.97
C ASP A 80 -13.33 13.38 8.54
N LEU A 81 -14.30 13.85 7.74
CA LEU A 81 -15.36 14.74 8.22
C LEU A 81 -16.20 14.09 9.33
N LEU A 82 -16.60 12.83 9.16
CA LEU A 82 -17.33 12.09 10.20
C LEU A 82 -16.51 11.92 11.48
N ARG A 83 -15.21 11.62 11.35
CA ARG A 83 -14.29 11.54 12.50
C ARG A 83 -14.20 12.88 13.22
N LEU A 84 -14.02 13.98 12.48
CA LEU A 84 -13.97 15.34 13.04
C LEU A 84 -15.27 15.69 13.77
N SER A 85 -16.43 15.41 13.17
CA SER A 85 -17.73 15.64 13.81
C SER A 85 -17.91 14.80 15.08
N ALA A 86 -17.47 13.55 15.09
CA ALA A 86 -17.51 12.71 16.29
C ALA A 86 -16.59 13.24 17.40
N TYR A 87 -15.37 13.66 17.05
CA TYR A 87 -14.41 14.22 18.01
C TYR A 87 -14.84 15.57 18.58
N LEU A 88 -15.42 16.46 17.77
CA LEU A 88 -15.87 17.78 18.21
C LEU A 88 -17.26 17.75 18.85
N GLY A 89 -18.15 16.87 18.38
CA GLY A 89 -19.48 16.65 18.96
C GLY A 89 -19.44 16.00 20.34
N ALA A 90 -18.41 15.20 20.64
CA ALA A 90 -18.17 14.68 21.99
C ALA A 90 -17.68 15.75 22.99
N ARG A 91 -17.39 16.97 22.52
CA ARG A 91 -16.87 18.09 23.33
C ARG A 91 -17.82 19.29 23.36
N LEU A 92 -19.13 19.01 23.35
CA LEU A 92 -20.16 19.97 23.76
C LEU A 92 -20.77 19.48 25.08
N SER A 93 -20.04 19.71 26.16
CA SER A 93 -20.53 19.67 27.54
C SER A 93 -20.18 20.98 28.22
#